data_AF-A0A0N1ED16-F1
#
_entry.id   AF-A0A0N1ED16-F1
#
_cell.length_a   1.000
_cell.length_b   1.000
_cell.length_c   1.000
_cell.angle_alpha   90.00
_cell.angle_beta   90.00
_cell.angle_gamma   90.00
#
_symmetry.space_group_name_H-M   'P 1'
#
loop_
_entity.id
_entity.type
_entity.pdbx_description
1 polymer ?
#
loop_
_entity_poly.entity_id
_entity_poly.type
_entity_poly.pdbx_seq_one_letter_code
_entity_poly.pdbx_strand_id
1 'polypeptide(L)'
;MKTKSPFLNSIINYMYSHHYAKKSIETYVFWITAYIHFHNKRHPTSMGNNEVEIFLNHLTVTKKVAARTQATALNALAFLYKHII
;
A
#
# COMPACT_ATOMS: atom_id res chain seq x y z
N MET A 1 2.14 -1.24 -16.19
CA MET A 1 1.43 -0.08 -15.61
C MET A 1 2.49 0.95 -15.25
N LYS A 2 2.42 2.17 -15.77
CA LYS A 2 3.40 3.23 -15.46
C LYS A 2 2.63 4.39 -14.84
N THR A 3 3.02 4.80 -13.64
CA THR A 3 2.39 5.91 -12.90
C THR A 3 3.25 7.17 -13.05
N LYS A 4 2.71 8.32 -12.65
CA LYS A 4 3.50 9.57 -12.58
C LYS A 4 4.46 9.60 -11.39
N SER A 5 4.28 8.73 -10.40
CA SER A 5 5.11 8.69 -9.18
C SER A 5 6.35 7.82 -9.42
N PRO A 6 7.57 8.38 -9.30
CA PRO A 6 8.80 7.58 -9.39
C PRO A 6 8.85 6.48 -8.33
N PHE A 7 8.37 6.77 -7.12
CA PHE A 7 8.29 5.82 -6.01
C PHE A 7 7.34 4.65 -6.30
N LEU A 8 6.14 4.91 -6.81
CA LEU A 8 5.23 3.80 -7.15
C LEU A 8 5.77 2.97 -8.33
N ASN A 9 6.48 3.59 -9.27
CA ASN A 9 7.13 2.87 -10.36
C ASN A 9 8.26 1.96 -9.87
N SER A 10 9.04 2.36 -8.86
CA SER A 10 10.08 1.49 -8.30
C SER A 10 9.48 0.26 -7.62
N ILE A 11 8.37 0.41 -6.91
CA ILE A 11 7.62 -0.71 -6.31
C ILE A 11 7.09 -1.67 -7.39
N ILE A 12 6.47 -1.12 -8.45
CA ILE A 12 5.97 -1.92 -9.57
C ILE A 12 7.10 -2.72 -10.21
N ASN A 13 8.24 -2.08 -10.47
CA ASN A 13 9.40 -2.73 -11.06
C ASN A 13 9.95 -3.83 -10.14
N TYR A 14 10.11 -3.56 -8.84
CA TYR A 14 10.53 -4.55 -7.85
C TYR A 14 9.62 -5.79 -7.88
N MET A 15 8.29 -5.60 -7.85
CA MET A 15 7.36 -6.72 -7.85
C MET A 15 7.39 -7.51 -9.17
N TYR A 16 7.56 -6.85 -10.32
CA TYR A 16 7.73 -7.54 -11.59
C TYR A 16 9.03 -8.37 -11.63
N SER A 17 10.14 -7.81 -11.14
CA SER A 17 11.43 -8.52 -11.06
C SER A 17 11.38 -9.74 -10.13
N HIS A 18 10.45 -9.76 -9.17
CA HIS A 18 10.20 -10.89 -8.27
C HIS A 18 9.02 -11.77 -8.71
N HIS A 19 8.59 -11.68 -9.98
CA HIS A 19 7.56 -12.51 -10.58
C HIS A 19 6.19 -12.49 -9.87
N TYR A 20 5.85 -11.38 -9.19
CA TYR A 20 4.50 -11.22 -8.66
C TYR A 20 3.47 -11.19 -9.80
N ALA A 21 2.34 -11.85 -9.58
CA ALA A 21 1.22 -11.80 -10.51
C ALA A 21 0.75 -10.35 -10.72
N LYS A 22 0.47 -9.97 -11.98
CA LYS A 22 0.02 -8.61 -12.35
C LYS A 22 -1.13 -8.11 -11.47
N LYS A 23 -2.09 -8.97 -11.13
CA LYS A 23 -3.23 -8.60 -10.29
C LYS A 23 -2.82 -8.23 -8.87
N SER A 24 -1.85 -8.95 -8.30
CA SER A 24 -1.29 -8.63 -6.98
C SER A 24 -0.57 -7.28 -7.00
N ILE A 25 0.18 -6.99 -8.06
CA ILE A 25 0.86 -5.69 -8.24
C ILE A 25 -0.16 -4.55 -8.26
N GLU A 26 -1.23 -4.69 -9.05
CA GLU A 26 -2.32 -3.69 -9.11
C GLU A 26 -2.96 -3.46 -7.73
N THR A 27 -3.27 -4.54 -7.01
CA THR A 27 -3.85 -4.45 -5.66
C THR A 27 -2.90 -3.79 -4.66
N TYR A 28 -1.62 -4.13 -4.68
CA TYR A 28 -0.65 -3.60 -3.72
C TYR A 28 -0.39 -2.12 -3.97
N VAL A 29 -0.18 -1.73 -5.23
CA VAL A 29 0.00 -0.32 -5.60
C VAL A 29 -1.23 0.50 -5.26
N PHE A 30 -2.44 -0.05 -5.46
CA PHE A 30 -3.68 0.62 -5.05
C PHE A 30 -3.69 0.94 -3.56
N TRP A 31 -3.43 -0.05 -2.69
CA TRP A 31 -3.45 0.15 -1.25
C TRP A 31 -2.32 1.06 -0.75
N ILE A 32 -1.12 0.92 -1.30
CA ILE A 32 0.02 1.79 -0.97
C ILE A 32 -0.28 3.24 -1.37
N THR A 33 -0.89 3.45 -2.54
CA THR A 33 -1.29 4.80 -2.99
C THR A 33 -2.38 5.38 -2.08
N ALA A 34 -3.40 4.59 -1.73
CA ALA A 34 -4.47 5.02 -0.83
C ALA A 34 -3.94 5.41 0.55
N TYR A 35 -3.01 4.63 1.09
CA TYR A 35 -2.33 4.91 2.37
C TYR A 35 -1.53 6.22 2.33
N ILE A 36 -0.74 6.43 1.28
CA ILE A 36 0.05 7.66 1.10
C ILE A 36 -0.87 8.89 0.96
N HIS A 37 -1.96 8.77 0.20
CA HIS A 37 -2.91 9.86 0.03
C HIS A 37 -3.70 10.17 1.31
N PHE A 38 -4.07 9.14 2.08
CA PHE A 38 -4.71 9.30 3.38
C PHE A 38 -3.83 10.11 4.35
N HIS A 39 -2.51 9.91 4.29
CA HIS A 39 -1.52 10.67 5.06
C HIS A 39 -0.96 11.89 4.31
N ASN A 40 -1.79 12.55 3.49
CA ASN A 40 -1.44 13.81 2.81
C ASN A 40 -0.15 13.77 1.97
N LYS A 41 0.11 12.65 1.30
CA LYS A 41 1.31 12.39 0.49
C LYS A 41 2.61 12.39 1.30
N ARG A 42 2.54 12.18 2.62
CA ARG A 42 3.72 11.93 3.45
C ARG A 42 4.42 10.64 3.00
N HIS A 43 5.74 10.67 2.92
CA HIS A 43 6.52 9.53 2.44
C HIS A 43 6.54 8.40 3.48
N PRO A 44 6.35 7.12 3.10
CA PRO A 44 6.27 6.00 4.06
C PRO A 44 7.50 5.82 4.97
N THR A 45 8.69 6.26 4.55
CA THR A 45 9.90 6.25 5.41
C THR A 45 9.77 7.10 6.68
N SER A 46 8.88 8.09 6.68
CA SER A 46 8.59 8.96 7.83
C SER A 46 7.35 8.51 8.60
N MET A 47 6.88 7.28 8.35
CA MET A 47 5.68 6.70 8.92
C MET A 47 5.98 5.29 9.42
N GLY A 48 5.09 4.74 10.23
CA GLY A 48 5.24 3.37 10.72
C GLY A 48 3.93 2.81 11.24
N ASN A 49 4.03 2.00 12.28
CA ASN A 49 2.91 1.21 12.80
C ASN A 49 1.69 2.06 13.16
N ASN A 50 1.90 3.23 13.78
CA ASN A 50 0.81 4.13 14.17
C ASN A 50 -0.01 4.58 12.94
N GLU A 51 0.65 5.01 11.88
CA GLU A 51 -0.02 5.44 10.66
C GLU A 51 -0.72 4.29 9.93
N VAL A 52 -0.13 3.10 9.97
CA VAL A 52 -0.74 1.88 9.43
C VAL A 52 -2.02 1.57 10.20
N GLU A 53 -2.00 1.58 11.52
CA GLU A 53 -3.16 1.32 12.36
C GLU A 53 -4.27 2.34 12.13
N ILE A 54 -3.95 3.63 12.12
CA ILE A 54 -4.92 4.70 11.84
C ILE A 54 -5.58 4.51 10.48
N PHE A 55 -4.80 4.18 9.43
CA PHE A 55 -5.34 3.95 8.10
C PHE A 55 -6.25 2.72 8.05
N LEU A 56 -5.83 1.59 8.62
CA LEU A 56 -6.62 0.36 8.62
C LEU A 56 -7.91 0.52 9.44
N ASN A 57 -7.87 1.28 10.54
CA ASN A 57 -9.05 1.63 11.32
C ASN A 57 -10.00 2.55 10.54
N HIS A 58 -9.47 3.51 9.76
CA HIS A 58 -10.30 4.31 8.86
C HIS A 58 -11.03 3.45 7.81
N LEU A 59 -10.36 2.43 7.27
CA LEU A 59 -10.98 1.52 6.30
C LEU A 59 -12.17 0.75 6.92
N THR A 60 -12.03 0.26 8.15
CA THR A 60 -13.09 -0.51 8.82
C THR A 60 -14.20 0.37 9.35
N VAL A 61 -13.87 1.43 10.09
CA VAL A 61 -14.85 2.26 10.80
C VAL A 61 -15.54 3.23 9.87
N THR A 62 -14.77 3.98 9.06
CA THR A 62 -15.32 5.02 8.21
C THR A 62 -15.75 4.48 6.85
N LYS A 63 -14.92 3.66 6.20
CA LYS A 63 -15.23 3.11 4.87
C LYS A 63 -16.03 1.81 4.92
N LYS A 64 -16.22 1.20 6.10
CA LYS A 64 -17.01 -0.03 6.30
C LYS A 64 -16.62 -1.17 5.35
N VAL A 65 -15.32 -1.29 5.05
CA VAL A 65 -14.86 -2.36 4.16
C VAL A 65 -14.95 -3.72 4.86
N ALA A 66 -15.16 -4.78 4.09
CA ALA A 66 -15.13 -6.14 4.61
C ALA A 66 -13.75 -6.49 5.20
N ALA A 67 -13.73 -7.38 6.20
CA ALA A 67 -12.49 -7.80 6.87
C ALA A 67 -11.43 -8.31 5.88
N ARG A 68 -11.84 -9.10 4.87
CA ARG A 68 -10.92 -9.59 3.83
C ARG A 68 -10.33 -8.47 2.98
N THR A 69 -11.09 -7.40 2.74
CA THR A 69 -10.60 -6.21 2.03
C THR A 69 -9.55 -5.49 2.86
N GLN A 70 -9.80 -5.27 4.15
CA GLN A 70 -8.81 -4.68 5.06
C GLN A 70 -7.56 -5.55 5.19
N ALA A 71 -7.68 -6.87 5.20
CA ALA A 71 -6.54 -7.79 5.18
C ALA A 71 -5.68 -7.63 3.92
N THR A 72 -6.27 -7.39 2.74
CA THR A 72 -5.47 -7.10 1.53
C THR A 72 -4.72 -5.78 1.62
N ALA A 73 -5.29 -4.77 2.29
CA ALA A 73 -4.60 -3.50 2.57
C ALA A 73 -3.43 -3.71 3.53
N LEU A 74 -3.66 -4.43 4.63
CA LEU A 74 -2.61 -4.78 5.60
C LEU A 74 -1.46 -5.54 4.93
N ASN A 75 -1.76 -6.54 4.09
CA ASN A 75 -0.73 -7.31 3.38
C ASN A 75 0.11 -6.42 2.43
N ALA A 76 -0.52 -5.47 1.74
CA ALA A 76 0.19 -4.54 0.87
C ALA A 76 1.12 -3.60 1.68
N LEU A 77 0.68 -3.14 2.85
CA LEU A 77 1.50 -2.29 3.73
C LEU A 77 2.62 -3.08 4.42
N ALA A 78 2.35 -4.31 4.84
CA ALA A 78 3.39 -5.20 5.37
C ALA A 78 4.47 -5.48 4.32
N PHE A 79 4.08 -5.71 3.06
CA PHE A 79 5.03 -5.83 1.95
C PHE A 79 5.84 -4.55 1.76
N LEU A 80 5.20 -3.38 1.76
CA LEU A 80 5.85 -2.09 1.59
C LEU A 80 6.98 -1.90 2.62
N TYR A 81 6.67 -2.08 3.91
CA TYR A 81 7.64 -1.88 4.99
C TYR A 81 8.69 -2.99 5.12
N LYS A 82 8.43 -4.17 4.57
CA LYS A 82 9.37 -5.30 4.64
C LYS A 82 10.37 -5.33 3.48
N HIS A 83 9.95 -4.87 2.30
CA HIS A 83 10.70 -5.10 1.05
C HIS A 83 11.11 -3.83 0.30
N ILE A 84 10.48 -2.68 0.59
CA ILE A 84 10.71 -1.44 -0.17
C ILE A 84 11.36 -0.35 0.71
N ILE A 85 10.85 -0.18 1.93
CA ILE A 85 11.38 0.77 2.93
C ILE A 85 12.49 0.09 3.71
#